data_AF-A0A1H8LHF6-F1
#
_entry.id   AF-A0A1H8LHF6-F1
#
_cell.length_a   1.000
_cell.length_b   1.000
_cell.length_c   1.000
_cell.angle_alpha   90.00
_cell.angle_beta   90.00
_cell.angle_gamma   90.00
#
_symmetry.space_group_name_H-M   'P 1'
#
loop_
_entity.id
_entity.type
_entity.pdbx_description
1 polymer ?
#
loop_
_entity_poly.entity_id
_entity_poly.type
_entity_poly.pdbx_seq_one_letter_code
_entity_poly.pdbx_strand_id
1 'polypeptide(L)'
;MNAPALAERLGISRNNIYAAIQNEQAGTISVNQLEKIAEAMSGRLVYAIIPREGPVEAIVMAQARTKARRIIQRTRAHMALEEQSEGLRSEAEMIEELAADIIREGRRDFWQ
;
A
#
# COMPACT_ATOMS: atom_id res chain seq x y z
N MET A 1 -31.37 -10.04 10.12
CA MET A 1 -31.15 -10.10 11.59
C MET A 1 -31.35 -8.69 12.14
N ASN A 2 -32.08 -8.51 13.24
CA ASN A 2 -32.30 -7.18 13.85
C ASN A 2 -31.30 -6.92 14.99
N ALA A 3 -31.12 -5.66 15.39
CA ALA A 3 -30.15 -5.29 16.43
C ALA A 3 -30.35 -6.02 17.78
N PRO A 4 -31.59 -6.21 18.28
CA PRO A 4 -31.82 -7.01 19.49
C PRO A 4 -31.37 -8.48 19.38
N ALA A 5 -31.66 -9.15 18.26
CA ALA A 5 -31.22 -10.53 18.04
C ALA A 5 -29.69 -10.64 17.92
N LEU A 6 -29.04 -9.61 17.36
CA LEU A 6 -27.58 -9.54 17.30
C LEU A 6 -26.97 -9.34 18.70
N ALA A 7 -27.59 -8.50 19.54
CA ALA A 7 -27.17 -8.30 20.92
C ALA A 7 -27.25 -9.59 21.74
N GLU A 8 -28.33 -10.36 21.57
CA GLU A 8 -28.50 -11.67 22.21
C GLU A 8 -27.42 -12.67 21.76
N ARG A 9 -27.13 -12.75 20.46
CA ARG A 9 -26.05 -13.64 19.95
C ARG A 9 -24.66 -13.23 20.43
N LEU A 10 -24.42 -11.93 20.61
CA LEU A 10 -23.16 -11.39 21.13
C LEU A 10 -23.05 -11.46 22.67
N GLY A 11 -24.13 -11.79 23.38
CA GLY A 11 -24.17 -11.77 24.84
C GLY A 11 -23.99 -10.35 25.44
N ILE A 12 -24.39 -9.31 24.70
CA ILE A 12 -24.25 -7.90 25.13
C ILE A 12 -25.61 -7.22 25.28
N SER A 13 -25.63 -6.09 25.99
CA SER A 13 -26.86 -5.30 26.17
C SER A 13 -27.30 -4.66 24.85
N ARG A 14 -28.60 -4.35 24.74
CA ARG A 14 -29.14 -3.59 23.61
C ARG A 14 -28.45 -2.23 23.46
N ASN A 15 -28.16 -1.54 24.55
CA ASN A 15 -27.45 -0.26 24.52
C ASN A 15 -26.05 -0.40 23.89
N ASN A 16 -25.34 -1.48 24.20
CA ASN A 16 -24.02 -1.74 23.63
C ASN A 16 -24.08 -2.00 22.12
N ILE A 17 -25.09 -2.73 21.62
CA ILE A 17 -25.22 -2.94 20.17
C ILE A 17 -25.59 -1.65 19.45
N TYR A 18 -26.46 -0.82 20.03
CA TYR A 18 -26.79 0.48 19.45
C TYR A 18 -25.58 1.41 19.43
N ALA A 19 -24.78 1.43 20.50
CA ALA A 19 -23.52 2.18 20.53
C ALA A 19 -22.53 1.67 19.49
N ALA A 20 -22.42 0.35 19.30
CA ALA A 20 -21.56 -0.23 18.27
C ALA A 20 -21.98 0.20 16.86
N ILE A 21 -23.28 0.19 16.54
CA ILE A 21 -23.82 0.66 15.25
C ILE A 21 -23.53 2.16 15.04
N GLN A 22 -23.68 2.98 16.08
CA GLN A 22 -23.35 4.41 16.00
C GLN A 22 -21.85 4.64 15.76
N ASN A 23 -20.99 3.88 16.44
CA ASN A 23 -19.54 3.96 16.25
C ASN A 23 -19.11 3.47 14.87
N GLU A 24 -19.80 2.46 14.30
CA GLU A 24 -19.58 2.01 12.93
C GLU A 24 -19.87 3.13 11.93
N GLN A 25 -21.03 3.79 12.07
CA GLN A 25 -21.38 4.94 11.22
C GLN A 25 -20.40 6.11 11.37
N ALA A 26 -19.89 6.34 12.58
CA ALA A 26 -18.88 7.36 12.85
C ALA A 26 -17.47 6.96 12.41
N GLY A 27 -17.24 5.71 12.01
CA GLY A 27 -15.90 5.19 11.67
C GLY A 27 -14.96 5.05 12.87
N THR A 28 -15.49 5.06 14.09
CA THR A 28 -14.73 4.96 15.35
C THR A 28 -14.76 3.55 15.96
N ILE A 29 -15.52 2.64 15.37
CA ILE A 29 -15.55 1.24 15.79
C ILE A 29 -14.18 0.59 15.60
N SER A 30 -13.77 -0.23 16.57
CA SER A 30 -12.53 -1.00 16.44
C SER A 30 -12.71 -2.19 15.50
N VAL A 31 -11.62 -2.59 14.84
CA VAL A 31 -11.58 -3.81 14.00
C VAL A 31 -11.98 -5.06 14.80
N ASN A 32 -11.51 -5.16 16.06
CA ASN A 32 -11.87 -6.27 16.95
C ASN A 32 -13.38 -6.36 17.24
N GLN A 33 -14.09 -5.22 17.31
CA GLN A 33 -15.55 -5.21 17.50
C GLN A 33 -16.26 -5.67 16.22
N LEU A 34 -15.82 -5.20 15.06
CA LEU A 34 -16.35 -5.66 13.77
C LEU A 34 -16.15 -7.16 13.58
N GLU A 35 -15.01 -7.71 14.01
CA GLU A 35 -14.73 -9.14 13.94
C GLU A 35 -15.70 -9.95 14.81
N LYS A 36 -15.91 -9.54 16.06
CA LYS A 36 -16.90 -10.18 16.95
C LYS A 36 -18.32 -10.14 16.39
N ILE A 37 -18.71 -9.02 15.80
CA ILE A 37 -20.03 -8.88 15.13
C ILE A 37 -20.12 -9.85 13.95
N ALA A 38 -19.08 -9.93 13.12
CA ALA A 38 -19.03 -10.85 11.99
C ALA A 38 -19.13 -12.32 12.45
N GLU A 39 -18.37 -12.72 13.46
CA GLU A 39 -18.43 -14.07 14.05
C GLU A 39 -19.82 -14.40 14.60
N ALA A 40 -20.45 -13.47 15.32
CA ALA A 40 -21.81 -13.64 15.83
C ALA A 40 -22.85 -13.82 14.70
N MET A 41 -22.59 -13.25 13.53
CA MET A 41 -23.39 -13.44 12.32
C MET A 41 -22.99 -14.69 11.51
N SER A 42 -22.06 -15.50 12.01
CA SER A 42 -21.46 -16.64 11.31
C SER A 42 -20.80 -16.23 9.98
N GLY A 43 -20.25 -15.02 9.95
CA GLY A 43 -19.47 -14.45 8.86
C GLY A 43 -18.01 -14.24 9.24
N ARG A 44 -17.25 -13.63 8.33
CA ARG A 44 -15.83 -13.30 8.49
C ARG A 44 -15.59 -11.85 8.13
N LEU A 45 -14.85 -11.12 8.97
CA LEU A 45 -14.37 -9.79 8.64
C LEU A 45 -13.24 -9.87 7.61
N VAL A 46 -13.34 -9.09 6.53
CA VAL A 46 -12.29 -8.91 5.53
C VAL A 46 -11.92 -7.43 5.50
N TYR A 47 -10.64 -7.11 5.73
CA TYR A 47 -10.10 -5.76 5.59
C TYR A 47 -9.00 -5.77 4.52
N ALA A 48 -8.98 -4.72 3.69
CA ALA A 48 -8.00 -4.57 2.63
C ALA A 48 -7.57 -3.11 2.52
N ILE A 49 -6.28 -2.89 2.27
CA ILE A 49 -5.73 -1.58 1.91
C ILE A 49 -5.55 -1.58 0.40
N ILE A 50 -6.36 -0.78 -0.30
CA ILE A 50 -6.30 -0.66 -1.76
C ILE A 50 -5.57 0.66 -2.09
N PRO A 51 -4.42 0.60 -2.79
CA PRO A 51 -3.72 1.81 -3.18
C PRO A 51 -4.56 2.67 -4.14
N ARG A 52 -4.47 4.00 -3.97
CA ARG A 52 -5.20 4.96 -4.82
C ARG A 52 -4.60 5.07 -6.22
N GLU A 53 -3.29 4.85 -6.32
CA GLU A 53 -2.49 5.12 -7.53
C GLU A 53 -2.50 3.95 -8.52
N GLY A 54 -3.27 2.89 -8.24
CA GLY A 54 -3.42 1.74 -9.11
C GLY A 54 -2.77 0.47 -8.55
N PRO A 55 -2.39 -0.49 -9.42
CA PRO A 55 -1.87 -1.78 -8.99
C PRO A 55 -0.51 -1.62 -8.29
N VAL A 56 -0.20 -2.54 -7.37
CA VAL A 56 1.04 -2.50 -6.56
C VAL A 56 2.28 -2.50 -7.46
N GLU A 57 2.22 -3.22 -8.58
CA GLU A 57 3.27 -3.30 -9.58
C GLU A 57 3.60 -1.92 -10.18
N ALA A 58 2.60 -1.06 -10.37
CA ALA A 58 2.81 0.29 -10.88
C ALA A 58 3.52 1.17 -9.84
N ILE A 59 3.16 1.03 -8.56
CA ILE A 59 3.79 1.76 -7.45
C ILE A 59 5.25 1.34 -7.29
N VAL A 60 5.52 0.04 -7.32
CA VAL A 60 6.88 -0.52 -7.30
C VAL A 60 7.68 0.00 -8.49
N MET A 61 7.13 -0.04 -9.70
CA MET A 61 7.82 0.48 -10.88
C MET A 61 8.11 1.98 -10.80
N ALA A 62 7.17 2.78 -10.30
CA ALA A 62 7.36 4.22 -10.11
C ALA A 62 8.50 4.52 -9.12
N GLN A 63 8.58 3.79 -8.01
CA GLN A 63 9.67 3.89 -7.04
C GLN A 63 11.01 3.49 -7.65
N ALA A 64 11.05 2.38 -8.39
CA ALA A 64 12.26 1.91 -9.07
C ALA A 64 12.79 2.94 -10.08
N ARG A 65 11.92 3.51 -10.91
CA ARG A 65 12.27 4.60 -11.84
C ARG A 65 12.82 5.84 -11.14
N THR A 66 12.20 6.21 -10.01
CA THR A 66 12.66 7.36 -9.21
C THR A 66 14.08 7.14 -8.68
N LYS A 67 14.38 5.92 -8.20
CA LYS A 67 15.71 5.56 -7.72
C LYS A 67 16.73 5.45 -8.86
N ALA A 68 16.36 4.83 -9.97
CA ALA A 68 17.19 4.71 -11.17
C ALA A 68 17.59 6.10 -11.71
N ARG A 69 16.62 7.03 -11.80
CA ARG A 69 16.87 8.42 -12.21
C ARG A 69 17.88 9.10 -11.30
N ARG A 70 17.77 8.95 -9.98
CA ARG A 70 18.72 9.52 -9.01
C ARG A 70 20.14 8.98 -9.20
N ILE A 71 20.28 7.68 -9.44
CA ILE A 71 21.57 7.04 -9.68
C ILE A 71 22.19 7.56 -10.98
N ILE A 72 21.42 7.54 -12.08
CA ILE A 72 21.90 7.97 -13.40
C ILE A 72 22.28 9.45 -13.41
N GLN A 73 21.49 10.31 -12.77
CA GLN A 73 21.83 11.74 -12.64
C GLN A 73 23.15 11.94 -11.90
N ARG A 74 23.39 11.19 -10.82
CA ARG A 74 24.66 11.26 -10.07
C ARG A 74 25.84 10.77 -10.91
N THR A 75 25.67 9.68 -11.65
CA THR A 75 26.71 9.13 -12.52
C THR A 75 27.02 10.05 -13.70
N ARG A 76 25.99 10.63 -14.34
CA ARG A 76 26.17 11.59 -15.43
C ARG A 76 26.81 12.89 -14.99
N ALA A 77 26.49 13.39 -13.79
CA ALA A 77 27.19 14.56 -13.23
C ALA A 77 28.69 14.31 -13.08
N HIS A 78 29.10 13.05 -12.81
CA HIS A 78 30.51 12.67 -12.76
C HIS A 78 31.12 12.51 -14.17
N MET A 79 30.41 11.87 -15.11
CA MET A 79 30.90 11.66 -16.48
C MET A 79 30.98 12.95 -17.32
N ALA A 80 30.08 13.92 -17.07
CA ALA A 80 30.13 15.24 -17.72
C ALA A 80 31.40 16.03 -17.35
N LEU A 81 32.03 15.73 -16.21
CA LEU A 81 33.33 16.30 -15.81
C LEU A 81 34.52 15.64 -16.53
N GLU A 82 34.31 14.49 -17.18
CA GLU A 82 35.34 13.67 -17.84
C GLU A 82 35.28 13.75 -19.38
N GLU A 83 34.49 14.68 -19.95
CA GLU A 83 34.45 14.99 -21.40
C GLU A 83 34.07 13.80 -22.32
N GLN A 84 33.31 12.81 -21.81
CA GLN A 84 32.80 11.69 -22.60
C GLN A 84 31.27 11.76 -22.76
N SER A 85 30.80 12.51 -23.74
CA SER A 85 29.37 12.68 -24.03
C SER A 85 28.89 12.00 -25.32
N GLU A 86 29.79 11.52 -26.18
CA GLU A 86 29.44 10.95 -27.48
C GLU A 86 29.20 9.43 -27.40
N GLY A 87 27.93 9.01 -27.54
CA GLY A 87 27.54 7.61 -27.73
C GLY A 87 26.62 7.00 -26.67
N LEU A 88 26.18 7.77 -25.67
CA LEU A 88 25.35 7.26 -24.58
C LEU A 88 23.92 6.92 -25.07
N ARG A 89 23.39 5.76 -24.63
CA ARG A 89 21.96 5.39 -24.75
C ARG A 89 21.07 6.52 -24.24
N SER A 90 19.82 6.59 -24.69
CA SER A 90 18.91 7.62 -24.19
C SER A 90 18.77 7.49 -22.67
N GLU A 91 18.66 8.63 -21.96
CA GLU A 91 18.53 8.61 -20.49
C GLU A 91 17.34 7.78 -20.03
N ALA A 92 16.25 7.84 -20.81
CA ALA A 92 15.03 7.08 -20.55
C ALA A 92 15.28 5.57 -20.62
N GLU A 93 16.00 5.07 -21.62
CA GLU A 93 16.30 3.64 -21.74
C GLU A 93 17.15 3.14 -20.57
N MET A 94 18.17 3.91 -20.17
CA MET A 94 19.00 3.56 -19.02
C MET A 94 18.19 3.54 -17.71
N ILE A 95 17.24 4.48 -17.55
CA ILE A 95 16.36 4.53 -16.38
C ILE A 95 15.48 3.27 -16.33
N GLU A 96 14.88 2.85 -17.44
CA GLU A 96 14.02 1.67 -17.48
C GLU A 96 14.81 0.38 -17.22
N GLU A 97 15.99 0.22 -17.84
CA GLU A 97 16.86 -0.94 -17.64
C GLU A 97 17.31 -1.06 -16.17
N LEU A 98 17.80 0.05 -15.60
CA LEU A 98 18.22 0.09 -14.20
C LEU A 98 17.03 -0.08 -13.24
N ALA A 99 15.85 0.46 -13.56
CA ALA A 99 14.65 0.24 -12.74
C ALA A 99 14.26 -1.25 -12.71
N ALA A 100 14.30 -1.93 -13.86
CA ALA A 100 14.04 -3.37 -13.94
C ALA A 100 15.07 -4.18 -13.14
N ASP A 101 16.34 -3.80 -13.19
CA ASP A 101 17.41 -4.43 -12.40
C ASP A 101 17.20 -4.22 -10.89
N ILE A 102 16.87 -3.00 -10.45
CA ILE A 102 16.59 -2.68 -9.04
C ILE A 102 15.44 -3.54 -8.49
N ILE A 103 14.39 -3.75 -9.28
CA ILE A 103 13.26 -4.61 -8.89
C ILE A 103 13.73 -6.07 -8.77
N ARG A 104 14.53 -6.54 -9.73
CA ARG A 104 15.04 -7.93 -9.76
C ARG A 104 15.98 -8.24 -8.60
N GLU A 105 16.85 -7.30 -8.24
CA GLU A 105 17.80 -7.46 -7.13
C GLU A 105 17.13 -7.43 -5.75
N GLY A 106 15.94 -6.83 -5.62
CA GLY A 106 15.17 -6.85 -4.37
C GLY A 106 15.91 -6.23 -3.18
N ARG A 107 16.63 -5.11 -3.40
CA ARG A 107 17.47 -4.50 -2.35
C ARG A 107 16.66 -4.02 -1.14
N ARG A 108 17.23 -4.16 0.06
CA ARG A 108 16.59 -3.79 1.35
C ARG A 108 16.26 -2.31 1.49
N ASP A 109 16.95 -1.44 0.75
CA ASP A 109 16.80 0.01 0.74
C ASP A 109 15.85 0.51 -0.39
N PHE A 110 14.96 -0.34 -0.89
CA PHE A 110 14.07 0.00 -2.01
C PHE A 110 13.08 1.14 -1.69
N TRP A 111 12.53 1.14 -0.47
CA TRP A 111 11.55 2.13 0.00
C TRP A 111 12.15 3.30 0.78
N GLN A 112 13.49 3.44 0.83
CA GLN A 112 14.17 4.59 1.46
C GLN A 112 14.41 5.75 0.48
#